data_AF-A0A524DU01-F1
#
_entry.id   AF-A0A524DU01-F1
#
_cell.length_a   1.000
_cell.length_b   1.000
_cell.length_c   1.000
_cell.angle_alpha   90.00
_cell.angle_beta   90.00
_cell.angle_gamma   90.00
#
_symmetry.space_group_name_H-M   'P 1'
#
loop_
_entity.id
_entity.type
_entity.pdbx_description
1 polymer ?
#
loop_
_entity_poly.entity_id
_entity_poly.type
_entity_poly.pdbx_seq_one_letter_code
_entity_poly.pdbx_strand_id
1 'polypeptide(L)'
;MPEKRMLSMKRGCIHPICLLITIVYRSIMNWILDSCTLIYLIKARLFQQFMKYLNDPVIIDTSVYEEVITKGKERNYPDASEAERRLEQYNIPIIPIDIDPELKYFIDPGEASCYMLAKQGGICLTSDERAYKKIKGRKTMVMKIDDFYFQLYLAKKIAEEEFFSILHELEQVYAIHPKITNFYYQRLKREKKNDARDLNSFKERRIGPIKSNSKE
;
A
#
# COMPACT_ATOMS: atom_id res chain seq x y z
N MET A 1 -26.78 67.23 10.83
CA MET A 1 -27.76 66.72 11.82
C MET A 1 -29.15 66.82 11.21
N PRO A 2 -30.11 65.94 11.53
CA PRO A 2 -30.05 64.53 11.94
C PRO A 2 -30.77 63.68 10.84
N GLU A 3 -31.09 62.38 10.89
CA GLU A 3 -31.30 61.47 11.99
C GLU A 3 -31.28 60.01 11.48
N LYS A 4 -30.87 59.11 12.38
CA LYS A 4 -30.69 57.68 12.22
C LYS A 4 -32.00 56.94 11.93
N ARG A 5 -31.93 55.82 11.22
CA ARG A 5 -32.66 54.59 11.61
C ARG A 5 -31.88 53.32 11.29
N MET A 6 -31.44 52.68 12.36
CA MET A 6 -30.99 51.29 12.45
C MET A 6 -32.13 50.33 12.11
N LEU A 7 -31.87 49.36 11.25
CA LEU A 7 -32.51 48.04 11.20
C LEU A 7 -31.39 47.06 10.80
N SER A 8 -30.69 46.45 11.76
CA SER A 8 -30.98 45.12 12.30
C SER A 8 -31.25 44.08 11.21
N MET A 9 -30.21 43.66 10.50
CA MET A 9 -30.24 42.42 9.74
C MET A 9 -29.82 41.26 10.63
N LYS A 10 -30.79 40.38 10.82
CA LYS A 10 -30.77 39.16 11.62
C LYS A 10 -29.67 38.22 11.13
N ARG A 11 -29.02 37.55 12.09
CA ARG A 11 -28.16 36.38 11.88
C ARG A 11 -28.97 35.31 11.16
N GLY A 12 -28.76 35.19 9.85
CA GLY A 12 -29.31 34.13 9.02
C GLY A 12 -28.67 32.81 9.42
N CYS A 13 -29.50 31.89 9.89
CA CYS A 13 -29.16 30.54 10.29
C CYS A 13 -28.31 29.83 9.24
N ILE A 14 -27.08 29.47 9.59
CA ILE A 14 -26.31 28.46 8.86
C ILE A 14 -27.09 27.15 9.06
N HIS A 15 -27.80 26.72 8.02
CA HIS A 15 -28.52 25.46 7.99
C HIS A 15 -27.53 24.31 8.27
N PRO A 16 -27.80 23.42 9.25
CA PRO A 16 -26.91 22.29 9.58
C PRO A 16 -26.86 21.20 8.48
N ILE A 17 -27.60 21.38 7.38
CA ILE A 17 -27.68 20.42 6.28
C ILE A 17 -26.47 20.53 5.33
N CYS A 18 -25.72 21.64 5.36
CA CYS A 18 -24.56 21.81 4.49
C CYS A 18 -23.26 21.17 5.04
N LEU A 19 -23.31 20.58 6.25
CA LEU A 19 -22.19 19.86 6.87
C LEU A 19 -22.40 18.33 6.85
N LEU A 20 -23.32 17.84 6.02
CA LEU A 20 -23.65 16.41 5.86
C LEU A 20 -23.26 15.83 4.49
N ILE A 21 -22.54 16.58 3.65
CA ILE A 21 -21.96 16.11 2.37
C ILE A 21 -20.42 16.26 2.39
N THR A 22 -19.80 15.97 3.53
CA THR A 22 -18.33 15.78 3.61
C THR A 22 -17.97 14.49 4.33
N ILE A 23 -18.94 13.60 4.54
CA ILE A 23 -18.72 12.24 5.03
C ILE A 23 -19.27 11.29 3.97
N VAL A 24 -18.44 10.30 3.61
CA VAL A 24 -18.78 9.08 2.86
C VAL A 24 -18.75 9.13 1.31
N TYR A 25 -17.67 9.65 0.73
CA TYR A 25 -17.04 8.95 -0.40
C TYR A 25 -15.55 8.83 -0.12
N ARG A 26 -15.21 8.07 0.92
CA ARG A 26 -13.91 7.40 0.91
C ARG A 26 -14.04 6.36 -0.20
N SER A 27 -13.57 6.70 -1.40
CA SER A 27 -13.45 5.71 -2.48
C SER A 27 -12.71 4.51 -1.90
N ILE A 28 -13.42 3.40 -1.77
CA ILE A 28 -12.85 2.15 -1.29
C ILE A 28 -11.74 1.81 -2.28
N MET A 29 -10.48 1.85 -1.84
CA MET A 29 -9.34 1.55 -2.70
C MET A 29 -9.08 0.05 -2.62
N ASN A 30 -9.44 -0.68 -3.67
CA ASN A 30 -9.21 -2.13 -3.71
C ASN A 30 -7.71 -2.43 -3.82
N TRP A 31 -7.23 -3.40 -3.07
CA TRP A 31 -5.93 -4.04 -3.27
C TRP A 31 -6.10 -5.17 -4.27
N ILE A 32 -5.40 -5.09 -5.39
CA ILE A 32 -5.56 -6.07 -6.46
C ILE A 32 -4.29 -6.90 -6.53
N LEU A 33 -4.40 -8.21 -6.39
CA LEU A 33 -3.25 -9.10 -6.48
C LEU A 33 -3.13 -9.65 -7.91
N ASP A 34 -1.93 -9.60 -8.45
CA ASP A 34 -1.56 -10.43 -9.60
C ASP A 34 -1.23 -11.87 -9.16
N SER A 35 -1.07 -12.76 -10.14
CA SER A 35 -0.73 -14.17 -9.90
C SER A 35 0.57 -14.34 -9.12
N CYS A 36 1.63 -13.61 -9.52
CA CYS A 36 2.93 -13.69 -8.86
C CYS A 36 2.86 -13.31 -7.38
N THR A 37 2.18 -12.21 -7.05
CA THR A 37 2.07 -11.72 -5.66
C THR A 37 1.28 -12.69 -4.81
N LEU A 38 0.17 -13.22 -5.32
CA LEU A 38 -0.62 -14.23 -4.60
C LEU A 38 0.23 -15.46 -4.31
N ILE A 39 0.93 -16.00 -5.31
CA ILE A 39 1.84 -17.14 -5.15
C ILE A 39 2.91 -16.86 -4.09
N TYR A 40 3.56 -15.69 -4.14
CA TYR A 40 4.62 -15.36 -3.18
C TYR A 40 4.11 -15.14 -1.75
N LEU A 41 2.95 -14.52 -1.57
CA LEU A 41 2.32 -14.38 -0.26
C LEU A 41 2.00 -15.74 0.37
N ILE A 42 1.59 -16.72 -0.44
CA ILE A 42 1.30 -18.08 0.00
C ILE A 42 2.60 -18.83 0.32
N LYS A 43 3.57 -18.83 -0.59
CA LYS A 43 4.87 -19.50 -0.38
C LYS A 43 5.60 -18.96 0.84
N ALA A 44 5.59 -17.65 1.06
CA ALA A 44 6.23 -17.01 2.21
C ALA A 44 5.40 -17.11 3.51
N ARG A 45 4.20 -17.73 3.47
CA ARG A 45 3.26 -17.81 4.60
C ARG A 45 2.87 -16.43 5.16
N LEU A 46 2.90 -15.40 4.31
CA LEU A 46 2.62 -14.01 4.67
C LEU A 46 1.17 -13.60 4.40
N PHE A 47 0.38 -14.39 3.68
CA PHE A 47 -0.99 -14.03 3.28
C PHE A 47 -1.87 -13.59 4.47
N GLN A 48 -1.87 -14.35 5.57
CA GLN A 48 -2.65 -13.99 6.76
C GLN A 48 -2.20 -12.66 7.39
N GLN A 49 -0.89 -12.44 7.44
CA GLN A 49 -0.33 -11.19 7.96
C GLN A 49 -0.65 -10.02 7.02
N PHE A 50 -0.59 -10.23 5.70
CA PHE A 50 -0.99 -9.27 4.69
C PHE A 50 -2.45 -8.83 4.91
N MET A 51 -3.38 -9.78 4.99
CA MET A 51 -4.80 -9.49 5.24
C MET A 51 -5.05 -8.75 6.56
N LYS A 52 -4.28 -9.06 7.62
CA LYS A 52 -4.40 -8.39 8.93
C LYS A 52 -4.17 -6.87 8.86
N TYR A 53 -3.31 -6.40 7.96
CA TYR A 53 -2.91 -4.99 7.91
C TYR A 53 -3.74 -4.13 6.95
N LEU A 54 -4.65 -4.75 6.21
CA LEU A 54 -5.52 -4.09 5.25
C LEU A 54 -6.87 -3.74 5.87
N ASN A 55 -7.27 -2.49 5.68
CA ASN A 55 -8.62 -2.02 6.01
C ASN A 55 -9.53 -1.98 4.78
N ASP A 56 -8.93 -1.98 3.59
CA ASP A 56 -9.65 -1.93 2.33
C ASP A 56 -9.67 -3.34 1.69
N PRO A 57 -10.69 -3.67 0.86
CA PRO A 57 -10.85 -5.00 0.28
C PRO A 57 -9.66 -5.41 -0.58
N VAL A 58 -9.38 -6.71 -0.58
CA VAL A 58 -8.49 -7.36 -1.54
C VAL A 58 -9.35 -8.07 -2.57
N ILE A 59 -9.02 -7.95 -3.85
CA ILE A 59 -9.71 -8.62 -4.96
C ILE A 59 -8.69 -9.26 -5.91
N ILE A 60 -9.14 -10.25 -6.66
CA ILE A 60 -8.40 -10.84 -7.78
C ILE A 60 -9.30 -10.94 -9.01
N ASP A 61 -8.72 -11.10 -10.20
CA ASP A 61 -9.47 -11.45 -11.39
C ASP A 61 -9.59 -12.97 -11.58
N THR A 62 -10.56 -13.36 -12.40
CA THR A 62 -10.72 -14.73 -12.91
C THR A 62 -9.46 -15.28 -13.58
N SER A 63 -8.65 -14.48 -14.30
CA SER A 63 -7.41 -14.94 -14.91
C SER A 63 -6.37 -15.36 -13.85
N VAL A 64 -6.31 -14.63 -12.73
CA VAL A 64 -5.43 -14.94 -11.59
C VAL A 64 -5.90 -16.21 -10.90
N TYR A 65 -7.21 -16.36 -10.69
CA TYR A 65 -7.76 -17.60 -10.12
C TYR A 65 -7.46 -18.80 -11.01
N GLU A 66 -7.70 -18.67 -12.31
CA GLU A 66 -7.49 -19.75 -13.29
C GLU A 66 -6.01 -20.18 -13.36
N GLU A 67 -5.08 -19.22 -13.31
CA GLU A 67 -3.65 -19.54 -13.31
C GLU A 67 -3.17 -20.16 -12.00
N VAL A 68 -3.46 -19.51 -10.88
CA VAL A 68 -2.91 -19.89 -9.57
C VAL A 68 -3.60 -21.12 -9.00
N ILE A 69 -4.92 -21.22 -9.19
CA ILE A 69 -5.75 -22.28 -8.59
C ILE A 69 -5.99 -23.40 -9.59
N THR A 70 -6.71 -23.16 -10.68
CA THR A 70 -7.11 -24.22 -11.62
C THR A 70 -5.87 -24.90 -12.22
N LYS A 71 -5.06 -24.14 -12.97
CA LYS A 71 -3.85 -24.66 -13.61
C LYS A 71 -2.78 -25.04 -12.60
N GLY A 72 -2.70 -24.34 -11.47
CA GLY A 72 -1.79 -24.68 -10.38
C GLY A 72 -2.05 -26.08 -9.82
N LYS A 73 -3.32 -26.42 -9.57
CA LYS A 73 -3.72 -27.75 -9.13
C LYS A 73 -3.53 -28.83 -10.19
N GLU A 74 -3.88 -28.55 -11.45
CA GLU A 74 -3.60 -29.46 -12.57
C GLU A 74 -2.11 -29.80 -12.69
N ARG A 75 -1.24 -28.85 -12.36
CA ARG A 75 0.22 -29.00 -12.33
C ARG A 75 0.76 -29.56 -11.02
N ASN A 76 -0.10 -29.91 -10.06
CA ASN A 76 0.26 -30.41 -8.73
C ASN A 76 1.16 -29.46 -7.93
N TYR A 77 0.96 -28.15 -8.06
CA TYR A 77 1.64 -27.15 -7.26
C TYR A 77 1.03 -27.10 -5.84
N PRO A 78 1.80 -27.41 -4.76
CA PRO A 78 1.25 -27.48 -3.40
C PRO A 78 0.66 -26.16 -2.90
N ASP A 79 1.19 -25.04 -3.40
CA ASP A 79 0.74 -23.69 -3.10
C ASP A 79 -0.64 -23.36 -3.70
N ALA A 80 -1.10 -24.06 -4.74
CA ALA A 80 -2.41 -23.82 -5.35
C ALA A 80 -3.57 -24.16 -4.40
N SER A 81 -3.49 -25.29 -3.70
CA SER A 81 -4.51 -25.69 -2.72
C SER A 81 -4.52 -24.78 -1.50
N GLU A 82 -3.35 -24.34 -1.03
CA GLU A 82 -3.28 -23.38 0.07
C GLU A 82 -3.78 -21.99 -0.35
N ALA A 83 -3.49 -21.56 -1.58
CA ALA A 83 -4.01 -20.31 -2.13
C ALA A 83 -5.54 -20.32 -2.18
N GLU A 84 -6.16 -21.38 -2.72
CA GLU A 84 -7.62 -21.51 -2.76
C GLU A 84 -8.22 -21.42 -1.37
N ARG A 85 -7.69 -22.23 -0.43
CA ARG A 85 -8.15 -22.24 0.95
C ARG A 85 -8.08 -20.86 1.60
N ARG A 86 -7.05 -20.06 1.29
CA ARG A 86 -6.92 -18.68 1.80
C ARG A 86 -7.90 -17.72 1.13
N LEU A 87 -8.09 -17.80 -0.18
CA LEU A 87 -9.07 -16.98 -0.89
C LEU A 87 -10.47 -17.21 -0.32
N GLU A 88 -10.84 -18.47 -0.08
CA GLU A 88 -12.11 -18.84 0.56
C GLU A 88 -12.19 -18.36 2.02
N GLN A 89 -11.15 -18.62 2.83
CA GLN A 89 -11.12 -18.24 4.24
C GLN A 89 -11.34 -16.72 4.44
N TYR A 90 -10.82 -15.89 3.54
CA TYR A 90 -10.93 -14.44 3.60
C TYR A 90 -12.05 -13.87 2.71
N ASN A 91 -12.86 -14.73 2.05
CA ASN A 91 -13.92 -14.35 1.12
C ASN A 91 -13.45 -13.33 0.07
N ILE A 92 -12.29 -13.58 -0.54
CA ILE A 92 -11.69 -12.69 -1.54
C ILE A 92 -12.55 -12.68 -2.82
N PRO A 93 -13.12 -11.55 -3.23
CA PRO A 93 -13.89 -11.47 -4.46
C PRO A 93 -13.04 -11.76 -5.70
N ILE A 94 -13.59 -12.59 -6.58
CA ILE A 94 -13.04 -12.89 -7.90
C ILE A 94 -13.87 -12.12 -8.93
N ILE A 95 -13.27 -11.11 -9.55
CA ILE A 95 -13.97 -10.15 -10.41
C ILE A 95 -13.55 -10.39 -11.87
N PRO A 96 -14.45 -10.84 -12.76
CA PRO A 96 -14.11 -10.99 -14.17
C PRO A 96 -13.89 -9.62 -14.83
N ILE A 97 -12.82 -9.50 -15.60
CA ILE A 97 -12.54 -8.30 -16.41
C ILE A 97 -12.07 -8.66 -17.82
N ASP A 98 -12.49 -7.86 -18.80
CA ASP A 98 -11.97 -7.98 -20.16
C ASP A 98 -10.51 -7.46 -20.22
N ILE A 99 -9.59 -8.37 -20.51
CA ILE A 99 -8.15 -8.11 -20.62
C ILE A 99 -7.66 -8.05 -22.06
N ASP A 100 -8.48 -8.39 -23.06
CA ASP A 100 -8.10 -8.46 -24.47
C ASP A 100 -7.43 -7.17 -24.97
N PRO A 101 -7.88 -5.95 -24.60
CA PRO A 101 -7.23 -4.71 -25.01
C PRO A 101 -5.77 -4.59 -24.55
N GLU A 102 -5.40 -5.29 -23.47
CA GLU A 102 -4.14 -5.13 -22.76
C GLU A 102 -3.17 -6.32 -22.92
N LEU A 103 -3.64 -7.48 -23.39
CA LEU A 103 -2.82 -8.67 -23.62
C LEU A 103 -1.62 -8.45 -24.55
N LYS A 104 -1.68 -7.46 -25.45
CA LYS A 104 -0.54 -7.08 -26.32
C LYS A 104 0.60 -6.37 -25.59
N TYR A 105 0.39 -5.95 -24.34
CA TYR A 105 1.36 -5.15 -23.57
C TYR A 105 1.90 -5.86 -22.34
N PHE A 106 1.12 -6.80 -21.80
CA PHE A 106 1.48 -7.63 -20.66
C PHE A 106 1.85 -9.03 -21.13
N ILE A 107 2.79 -9.66 -20.45
CA ILE A 107 3.22 -11.02 -20.82
C ILE A 107 2.20 -12.03 -20.27
N ASP A 108 1.69 -11.72 -19.10
CA ASP A 108 0.85 -12.60 -18.32
C ASP A 108 -0.59 -12.04 -18.17
N PRO A 109 -1.63 -12.88 -18.34
CA PRO A 109 -3.03 -12.47 -18.12
C PRO A 109 -3.32 -11.90 -16.73
N GLY A 110 -2.60 -12.34 -15.69
CA GLY A 110 -2.71 -11.83 -14.32
C GLY A 110 -2.13 -10.43 -14.17
N GLU A 111 -1.02 -10.12 -14.85
CA GLU A 111 -0.50 -8.75 -14.94
C GLU A 111 -1.51 -7.81 -15.64
N ALA A 112 -2.10 -8.27 -16.74
CA ALA A 112 -3.05 -7.50 -17.54
C ALA A 112 -4.34 -7.20 -16.74
N SER A 113 -4.90 -8.21 -16.07
CA SER A 113 -6.10 -8.04 -15.27
C SER A 113 -5.85 -7.17 -14.04
N CYS A 114 -4.71 -7.33 -13.36
CA CYS A 114 -4.33 -6.47 -12.23
C CYS A 114 -4.25 -5.00 -12.64
N TYR A 115 -3.64 -4.71 -13.79
CA TYR A 115 -3.62 -3.37 -14.37
C TYR A 115 -5.02 -2.82 -14.67
N MET A 116 -5.88 -3.63 -15.31
CA MET A 116 -7.22 -3.20 -15.72
C MET A 116 -8.13 -2.91 -14.52
N LEU A 117 -8.09 -3.76 -13.48
CA LEU A 117 -8.82 -3.52 -12.24
C LEU A 117 -8.29 -2.27 -11.52
N ALA A 118 -6.97 -2.05 -11.49
CA ALA A 118 -6.39 -0.89 -10.81
C ALA A 118 -6.78 0.43 -11.49
N LYS A 119 -6.93 0.41 -12.82
CA LYS A 119 -7.44 1.54 -13.60
C LYS A 119 -8.90 1.88 -13.28
N GLN A 120 -9.72 0.90 -12.87
CA GLN A 120 -11.11 1.12 -12.46
C GLN A 120 -11.24 1.64 -11.02
N GLY A 121 -10.20 1.51 -10.21
CA GLY A 121 -10.17 1.99 -8.84
C GLY A 121 -9.54 0.98 -7.90
N GLY A 122 -8.22 1.08 -7.74
CA GLY A 122 -7.47 0.25 -6.81
C GLY A 122 -5.96 0.40 -6.99
N ILE A 123 -5.21 -0.34 -6.18
CA ILE A 123 -3.76 -0.41 -6.22
C ILE A 123 -3.39 -1.83 -6.65
N CYS A 124 -2.76 -1.97 -7.81
CA CYS A 124 -2.18 -3.25 -8.20
C CYS A 124 -0.95 -3.54 -7.31
N LEU A 125 -0.93 -4.70 -6.68
CA LEU A 125 0.22 -5.19 -5.92
C LEU A 125 0.93 -6.24 -6.78
N THR A 126 2.20 -6.01 -7.07
CA THR A 126 3.01 -6.89 -7.91
C THR A 126 4.40 -7.10 -7.33
N SER A 127 4.94 -8.31 -7.42
CA SER A 127 6.36 -8.58 -7.13
C SER A 127 7.23 -8.55 -8.41
N ASP A 128 6.63 -8.44 -9.59
CA ASP A 128 7.36 -8.42 -10.86
C ASP A 128 7.82 -6.98 -11.21
N GLU A 129 9.13 -6.80 -11.34
CA GLU A 129 9.75 -5.50 -11.62
C GLU A 129 9.40 -4.96 -13.02
N ARG A 130 9.17 -5.83 -14.01
CA ARG A 130 8.77 -5.45 -15.36
C ARG A 130 7.30 -5.02 -15.36
N ALA A 131 6.41 -5.77 -14.71
CA ALA A 131 5.01 -5.43 -14.53
C ALA A 131 4.88 -4.09 -13.79
N TYR A 132 5.58 -3.93 -12.66
CA TYR A 132 5.62 -2.68 -11.89
C TYR A 132 5.96 -1.48 -12.76
N LYS A 133 7.07 -1.56 -13.54
CA LYS A 133 7.51 -0.47 -14.43
C LYS A 133 6.47 -0.15 -15.51
N LYS A 134 5.87 -1.17 -16.12
CA LYS A 134 4.83 -1.00 -17.15
C LYS A 134 3.60 -0.30 -16.59
N ILE A 135 3.06 -0.79 -15.47
CA ILE A 135 1.85 -0.25 -14.83
C ILE A 135 2.11 1.19 -14.36
N LYS A 136 3.25 1.44 -13.72
CA LYS A 136 3.65 2.78 -13.27
C LYS A 136 3.83 3.75 -14.43
N GLY A 137 4.47 3.31 -15.52
CA GLY A 137 4.64 4.11 -16.74
C GLY A 137 3.32 4.52 -17.39
N ARG A 138 2.25 3.76 -17.12
CA ARG A 138 0.88 4.02 -17.57
C ARG A 138 0.05 4.85 -16.58
N LYS A 139 0.69 5.43 -15.56
CA LYS A 139 0.07 6.31 -14.55
C LYS A 139 -1.08 5.63 -13.77
N THR A 140 -1.02 4.31 -13.62
CA THR A 140 -1.95 3.55 -12.79
C THR A 140 -1.31 3.27 -11.43
N MET A 141 -2.13 3.21 -10.37
CA MET A 141 -1.63 2.98 -9.02
C MET A 141 -1.10 1.55 -8.90
N VAL A 142 0.18 1.45 -8.53
CA VAL A 142 0.87 0.18 -8.35
C VAL A 142 1.85 0.26 -7.21
N MET A 143 1.99 -0.82 -6.48
CA MET A 143 2.89 -0.97 -5.35
C MET A 143 3.59 -2.31 -5.45
N LYS A 144 4.84 -2.38 -4.99
CA LYS A 144 5.51 -3.66 -4.81
C LYS A 144 5.26 -4.22 -3.42
N ILE A 145 5.30 -5.54 -3.27
CA ILE A 145 5.06 -6.19 -1.97
C ILE A 145 6.04 -5.71 -0.89
N ASP A 146 7.31 -5.50 -1.23
CA ASP A 146 8.33 -4.99 -0.32
C ASP A 146 8.07 -3.53 0.08
N ASP A 147 7.68 -2.69 -0.90
CA ASP A 147 7.27 -1.31 -0.64
C ASP A 147 6.03 -1.27 0.28
N PHE A 148 5.06 -2.18 0.12
CA PHE A 148 3.89 -2.29 0.97
C PHE A 148 4.27 -2.50 2.44
N TYR A 149 5.09 -3.50 2.74
CA TYR A 149 5.54 -3.75 4.11
C TYR A 149 6.42 -2.62 4.65
N PHE A 150 7.21 -1.98 3.79
CA PHE A 150 7.97 -0.80 4.19
C PHE A 150 7.05 0.37 4.59
N GLN A 151 5.93 0.59 3.89
CA GLN A 151 4.94 1.59 4.29
C GLN A 151 4.29 1.25 5.65
N LEU A 152 4.03 -0.03 5.93
CA LEU A 152 3.54 -0.45 7.24
C LEU A 152 4.55 -0.14 8.35
N TYR A 153 5.85 -0.34 8.10
CA TYR A 153 6.91 0.03 9.02
C TYR A 153 6.97 1.55 9.24
N LEU A 154 6.94 2.35 8.17
CA LEU A 154 6.94 3.81 8.28
C LEU A 154 5.73 4.31 9.08
N ALA A 155 4.57 3.69 8.88
CA ALA A 155 3.34 3.95 9.63
C ALA A 155 3.33 3.38 11.07
N LYS A 156 4.43 2.78 11.53
CA LYS A 156 4.57 2.14 12.86
C LYS A 156 3.52 1.05 13.13
N LYS A 157 3.02 0.40 12.08
CA LYS A 157 2.11 -0.74 12.17
C LYS A 157 2.83 -2.06 12.42
N ILE A 158 4.11 -2.13 12.03
CA ILE A 158 5.02 -3.25 12.28
C ILE A 158 6.35 -2.73 12.82
N ALA A 159 7.03 -3.56 13.61
CA ALA A 159 8.36 -3.26 14.13
C ALA A 159 9.45 -3.41 13.05
N GLU A 160 10.66 -2.91 13.32
CA GLU A 160 11.79 -3.05 12.40
C GLU A 160 12.19 -4.52 12.21
N GLU A 161 12.21 -5.26 13.31
CA GLU A 161 12.53 -6.68 13.34
C GLU A 161 11.50 -7.49 12.55
N GLU A 162 10.21 -7.17 12.70
CA GLU A 162 9.13 -7.78 11.92
C GLU A 162 9.28 -7.47 10.43
N PHE A 163 9.59 -6.22 10.06
CA PHE A 163 9.80 -5.84 8.66
C PHE A 163 10.97 -6.62 8.02
N PHE A 164 12.11 -6.73 8.69
CA PHE A 164 13.24 -7.50 8.15
C PHE A 164 12.99 -9.01 8.12
N SER A 165 12.22 -9.54 9.09
CA SER A 165 11.76 -10.92 9.03
C SER A 165 10.91 -11.16 7.78
N ILE A 166 10.00 -10.24 7.45
CA ILE A 166 9.16 -10.33 6.25
C ILE A 166 10.01 -10.28 4.97
N LEU A 167 10.99 -9.36 4.89
CA LEU A 167 11.90 -9.32 3.74
C LEU A 167 12.67 -10.63 3.60
N HIS A 168 13.10 -11.24 4.71
CA HIS A 168 13.77 -12.53 4.70
C HIS A 168 12.86 -13.64 4.14
N GLU A 169 11.61 -13.74 4.58
CA GLU A 169 10.64 -14.72 4.04
C GLU A 169 10.38 -14.51 2.54
N LEU A 170 10.25 -13.26 2.08
CA LEU A 170 10.10 -12.93 0.66
C LEU A 170 11.35 -13.32 -0.15
N GLU A 171 12.54 -13.14 0.42
CA GLU A 171 13.81 -13.54 -0.20
C GLU A 171 13.93 -15.06 -0.34
N GLN A 172 13.52 -15.83 0.68
CA GLN A 172 13.55 -17.31 0.65
C GLN A 172 12.70 -17.91 -0.47
N VAL A 173 11.63 -17.22 -0.87
CA VAL A 173 10.74 -17.66 -1.95
C VAL A 173 11.03 -16.97 -3.28
N TYR A 174 12.14 -16.24 -3.38
CA TYR A 174 12.59 -15.50 -4.56
C TYR A 174 11.61 -14.40 -5.02
N ALA A 175 10.75 -13.90 -4.13
CA ALA A 175 9.87 -12.77 -4.43
C ALA A 175 10.65 -11.45 -4.54
N ILE A 176 11.77 -11.35 -3.83
CA ILE A 176 12.69 -10.22 -3.89
C ILE A 176 14.15 -10.70 -3.99
N HIS A 177 15.01 -9.87 -4.56
CA HIS A 177 16.45 -10.14 -4.60
C HIS A 177 17.12 -9.66 -3.30
N PRO A 178 18.17 -10.33 -2.76
CA PRO A 178 18.93 -9.88 -1.59
C PRO A 178 19.42 -8.41 -1.61
N LYS A 179 19.64 -7.84 -2.81
CA LYS A 179 20.02 -6.43 -2.97
C LYS A 179 18.92 -5.48 -2.47
N ILE A 180 17.65 -5.89 -2.55
CA ILE A 180 16.49 -5.15 -2.05
C ILE A 180 16.52 -5.08 -0.52
N THR A 181 16.83 -6.19 0.16
CA THR A 181 17.00 -6.22 1.62
C THR A 181 18.07 -5.23 2.08
N ASN A 182 19.25 -5.23 1.43
CA ASN A 182 20.30 -4.25 1.72
C ASN A 182 19.87 -2.82 1.38
N PHE A 183 19.13 -2.61 0.29
CA PHE A 183 18.59 -1.29 -0.06
C PHE A 183 17.73 -0.73 1.08
N TYR A 184 16.80 -1.51 1.64
CA TYR A 184 15.99 -1.06 2.76
C TYR A 184 16.81 -0.82 4.02
N TYR A 185 17.79 -1.66 4.31
CA TYR A 185 18.71 -1.46 5.44
C TYR A 185 19.46 -0.12 5.35
N GLN A 186 19.99 0.21 4.16
CA GLN A 186 20.64 1.51 3.93
C GLN A 186 19.66 2.68 4.01
N ARG A 187 18.43 2.50 3.51
CA ARG A 187 17.37 3.50 3.58
C ARG A 187 17.02 3.83 5.04
N LEU A 188 16.82 2.82 5.89
CA LEU A 188 16.53 3.01 7.32
C LEU A 188 17.66 3.72 8.08
N LYS A 189 18.92 3.38 7.80
CA LYS A 189 20.06 4.08 8.38
C LYS A 189 20.06 5.57 8.05
N ARG A 190 19.63 5.95 6.84
CA ARG A 190 19.53 7.35 6.43
C ARG A 190 18.39 8.07 7.16
N GLU A 191 17.22 7.45 7.26
CA GLU A 191 16.07 8.04 7.99
C GLU A 191 16.42 8.29 9.46
N LYS A 192 16.98 7.29 10.17
CA LYS A 192 17.42 7.45 11.57
C LYS A 192 18.44 8.58 11.75
N LYS A 193 19.35 8.76 10.77
CA LYS A 193 20.35 9.83 10.80
C LYS A 193 19.72 11.21 10.57
N ASN A 194 18.63 11.30 9.81
CA ASN A 194 17.92 12.55 9.57
C ASN A 194 17.10 12.93 10.81
N ASP A 195 16.35 11.99 11.40
CA ASP A 195 15.60 12.20 12.63
C ASP A 195 16.49 12.71 13.77
N ALA A 196 17.69 12.13 13.93
CA ALA A 196 18.66 12.56 14.94
C ALA A 196 19.20 13.99 14.70
N ARG A 197 19.37 14.41 13.43
CA ARG A 197 19.78 15.78 13.11
C ARG A 197 18.68 16.78 13.42
N ASP A 198 17.44 16.45 13.08
CA ASP A 198 16.30 17.34 13.32
C ASP A 198 16.08 17.56 14.82
N LEU A 199 16.19 16.50 15.63
CA LEU A 199 16.17 16.56 17.10
C LEU A 199 17.29 17.44 17.67
N ASN A 200 18.51 17.34 17.15
CA ASN A 200 19.64 18.17 17.59
C ASN A 200 19.44 19.64 17.20
N SER A 201 18.98 19.92 15.97
CA SER A 201 18.68 21.28 15.51
C SER A 201 17.56 21.95 16.31
N PHE A 202 16.65 21.15 16.89
CA PHE A 202 15.59 21.64 17.75
C PHE A 202 16.07 21.95 19.18
N LYS A 203 16.99 21.13 19.72
CA LYS A 203 17.62 21.39 21.03
C LYS A 203 18.48 22.65 21.01
N GLU A 204 19.26 22.86 19.96
CA GLU A 204 20.11 24.05 19.79
C GLU A 204 19.30 25.35 19.70
N ARG A 205 18.06 25.30 19.19
CA ARG A 205 17.16 26.47 19.16
C ARG A 205 16.47 26.77 20.50
N ARG A 206 16.33 25.79 21.40
CA ARG A 206 15.70 25.99 22.72
C ARG A 206 16.69 26.39 23.81
N ILE A 207 17.94 25.93 23.72
CA ILE A 207 19.01 26.32 24.63
C ILE A 207 19.71 27.52 23.99
N GLY A 208 19.11 28.71 24.13
CA GLY A 208 19.80 29.96 23.77
C GLY A 208 21.17 30.02 24.45
N PRO A 209 22.15 30.75 23.89
CA PRO A 209 23.51 30.78 24.41
C PRO A 209 23.48 31.17 25.88
N ILE A 210 23.91 30.25 26.75
CA ILE A 210 24.14 30.53 28.16
C ILE A 210 25.28 31.54 28.19
N LYS A 211 24.94 32.83 28.30
CA LYS A 211 25.93 33.87 28.57
C LYS A 211 26.50 33.60 29.97
N SER A 212 27.62 32.90 30.01
CA SER A 212 28.43 32.78 31.22
C SER A 212 28.98 34.16 31.54
N ASN A 213 28.28 34.90 32.41
CA ASN A 213 28.84 36.08 33.06
C ASN A 213 29.87 35.62 34.08
N SER A 214 31.11 35.44 33.66
CA SER A 214 32.26 35.51 34.55
C SER A 214 32.50 36.99 34.86
N LYS A 215 31.92 37.47 35.97
CA LYS A 215 32.38 38.71 36.60
C LYS A 215 33.69 38.41 37.33
N GLU A 216 34.66 39.28 37.06
CA GLU A 216 35.92 39.49 37.78
C GLU A 216 35.74 39.62 39.30
#